data_AF-A0AAT9FIL0-F1
#
_entry.id   AF-A0AAT9FIL0-F1
#
_cell.length_a   1.000
_cell.length_b   1.000
_cell.length_c   1.000
_cell.angle_alpha   90.00
_cell.angle_beta   90.00
_cell.angle_gamma   90.00
#
_symmetry.space_group_name_H-M   'P 1'
#
loop_
_entity.id
_entity.type
_entity.pdbx_description
1 polymer ?
#
loop_
_entity_poly.entity_id
_entity_poly.type
_entity_poly.pdbx_seq_one_letter_code
_entity_poly.pdbx_strand_id
1 'polypeptide(L)'
;MKMNQFLTSAAIFAMLPMAASAATISWAPSENLYQGNTTQAFVDTSGTLAVAMNATDTTSPVTPLGGSVTVNGVAFQHGGSGDVITGVGGESITLATGDNNFGAFDDGEFSGDGAIFTLLRSGSFRLESVTLAGLTSGYTYQIQVFTNDARGNRHEFFQVGLTDGTSLDVADITGISDLNNSPVNGDPPVFPQTNAGDSIIGSFVANGSTQTFGVFGRDADGGTFTNGGTGASQINGIQLRITAIPEPSSAALLGLGGLALILRRRK
;
A
#
# COMPACT_ATOMS: atom_id res chain seq x y z
N MET A 1 45.55 -54.81 28.09
CA MET A 1 45.51 -53.58 27.26
C MET A 1 44.06 -53.10 27.25
N LYS A 2 43.72 -52.09 28.07
CA LYS A 2 42.35 -51.57 28.23
C LYS A 2 42.22 -50.32 27.35
N MET A 3 41.28 -50.34 26.41
CA MET A 3 41.06 -49.24 25.47
C MET A 3 39.78 -48.51 25.87
N ASN A 4 39.93 -47.28 26.40
CA ASN A 4 38.84 -46.38 26.73
C ASN A 4 38.26 -45.80 25.44
N GLN A 5 37.02 -46.17 25.09
CA GLN A 5 36.24 -45.47 24.07
C GLN A 5 35.57 -44.26 24.71
N PHE A 6 36.10 -43.07 24.41
CA PHE A 6 35.40 -41.81 24.61
C PHE A 6 34.40 -41.64 23.44
N LEU A 7 33.10 -41.72 23.74
CA LEU A 7 32.06 -41.22 22.83
C LEU A 7 31.92 -39.71 23.03
N THR A 8 32.33 -38.93 22.04
CA THR A 8 31.99 -37.52 21.88
C THR A 8 30.62 -37.41 21.21
N SER A 9 29.59 -37.11 22.01
CA SER A 9 28.28 -36.73 21.48
C SER A 9 28.33 -35.29 20.96
N ALA A 10 28.36 -35.11 19.64
CA ALA A 10 28.13 -33.82 19.01
C ALA A 10 26.63 -33.54 18.96
N ALA A 11 26.14 -32.61 19.77
CA ALA A 11 24.77 -32.12 19.70
C ALA A 11 24.63 -31.18 18.49
N ILE A 12 23.96 -31.65 17.44
CA ILE A 12 23.53 -30.81 16.32
C ILE A 12 22.31 -30.02 16.79
N PHE A 13 22.50 -28.74 17.11
CA PHE A 13 21.39 -27.80 17.29
C PHE A 13 20.80 -27.50 15.90
N ALA A 14 19.71 -28.18 15.57
CA ALA A 14 18.89 -27.79 14.42
C ALA A 14 18.24 -26.43 14.73
N MET A 15 18.80 -25.35 14.17
CA MET A 15 18.12 -24.06 14.12
C MET A 15 16.94 -24.21 13.17
N LEU A 16 15.75 -24.43 13.73
CA LEU A 16 14.51 -24.31 12.96
C LEU A 16 14.36 -22.85 12.55
N PRO A 17 14.17 -22.53 11.26
CA PRO A 17 13.86 -21.17 10.84
C PRO A 17 12.52 -20.78 11.46
N MET A 18 12.54 -19.83 12.40
CA MET A 18 11.32 -19.16 12.83
C MET A 18 10.89 -18.25 11.68
N ALA A 19 9.71 -18.48 11.11
CA ALA A 19 9.10 -17.52 10.21
C ALA A 19 8.97 -16.19 10.95
N ALA A 20 9.54 -15.12 10.40
CA ALA A 20 9.31 -13.79 10.93
C ALA A 20 7.81 -13.49 10.79
N SER A 21 7.18 -13.00 11.86
CA SER A 21 5.84 -12.42 11.79
C SER A 21 5.85 -11.30 10.75
N ALA A 22 4.75 -11.07 10.01
CA ALA A 22 4.63 -9.91 9.15
C ALA A 22 4.84 -8.60 9.95
N ALA A 23 5.30 -7.54 9.27
CA ALA A 23 5.45 -6.24 9.91
C ALA A 23 4.09 -5.59 10.10
N THR A 24 3.91 -4.86 11.21
CA THR A 24 2.69 -4.08 11.46
C THR A 24 2.75 -2.77 10.67
N ILE A 25 1.72 -2.51 9.88
CA ILE A 25 1.51 -1.25 9.18
C ILE A 25 0.76 -0.29 10.09
N SER A 26 1.35 0.87 10.33
CA SER A 26 0.69 1.98 11.01
C SER A 26 0.05 2.90 9.97
N TRP A 27 -1.28 2.87 9.88
CA TRP A 27 -2.07 3.77 9.04
C TRP A 27 -2.29 5.13 9.73
N ALA A 28 -2.07 6.21 9.00
CA ALA A 28 -2.52 7.54 9.37
C ALA A 28 -4.03 7.68 9.11
N PRO A 29 -4.70 8.69 9.69
CA PRO A 29 -6.02 9.10 9.21
C PRO A 29 -6.00 9.36 7.70
N SER A 30 -7.08 9.00 7.00
CA SER A 30 -7.22 9.37 5.60
C SER A 30 -7.39 10.88 5.44
N GLU A 31 -7.02 11.37 4.26
CA GLU A 31 -7.17 12.77 3.86
C GLU A 31 -7.96 12.84 2.55
N ASN A 32 -8.90 13.77 2.49
CA ASN A 32 -9.63 14.08 1.25
C ASN A 32 -8.62 14.46 0.14
N LEU A 33 -8.74 13.79 -1.01
CA LEU A 33 -7.91 14.06 -2.19
C LEU A 33 -8.01 15.53 -2.59
N TYR A 34 -9.23 16.08 -2.61
CA TYR A 34 -9.48 17.46 -3.00
C TYR A 34 -9.31 18.40 -1.81
N GLN A 35 -8.12 18.98 -1.67
CA GLN A 35 -7.80 19.94 -0.60
C GLN A 35 -8.15 21.40 -1.00
N GLY A 36 -9.24 21.59 -1.74
CA GLY A 36 -9.71 22.91 -2.16
C GLY A 36 -9.03 23.48 -3.42
N ASN A 37 -8.26 22.67 -4.14
CA ASN A 37 -7.64 23.03 -5.42
C ASN A 37 -7.34 21.79 -6.27
N THR A 38 -7.05 21.98 -7.55
CA THR A 38 -6.72 20.90 -8.50
C THR A 38 -5.23 20.60 -8.59
N THR A 39 -4.43 21.01 -7.60
CA THR A 39 -3.00 20.66 -7.59
C THR A 39 -2.85 19.18 -7.27
N GLN A 40 -1.81 18.59 -7.82
CA GLN A 40 -1.50 17.17 -7.63
C GLN A 40 -0.82 16.89 -6.28
N ALA A 41 -0.88 17.84 -5.33
CA ALA A 41 -0.16 17.81 -4.07
C ALA A 41 -0.61 16.68 -3.12
N PHE A 42 -1.78 16.09 -3.36
CA PHE A 42 -2.25 14.91 -2.61
C PHE A 42 -1.37 13.67 -2.86
N VAL A 43 -0.60 13.61 -3.95
CA VAL A 43 0.36 12.53 -4.18
C VAL A 43 1.65 12.83 -3.40
N ASP A 44 1.95 12.01 -2.39
CA ASP A 44 3.16 12.17 -1.60
C ASP A 44 4.42 11.85 -2.40
N THR A 45 5.44 12.69 -2.23
CA THR A 45 6.74 12.55 -2.91
C THR A 45 7.89 12.33 -1.94
N SER A 46 7.61 12.05 -0.66
CA SER A 46 8.64 11.90 0.38
C SER A 46 9.47 10.61 0.20
N GLY A 47 10.79 10.70 0.41
CA GLY A 47 11.69 9.56 0.23
C GLY A 47 11.92 9.17 -1.24
N THR A 48 12.22 7.90 -1.49
CA THR A 48 12.50 7.37 -2.84
C THR A 48 11.33 6.52 -3.32
N LEU A 49 10.83 6.76 -4.54
CA LEU A 49 9.80 5.93 -5.14
C LEU A 49 10.35 4.52 -5.40
N ALA A 50 9.70 3.50 -4.85
CA ALA A 50 10.01 2.11 -5.17
C ALA A 50 9.18 1.67 -6.38
N VAL A 51 7.85 1.78 -6.28
CA VAL A 51 6.90 1.38 -7.33
C VAL A 51 5.56 2.10 -7.14
N ALA A 52 4.85 2.38 -8.24
CA ALA A 52 3.52 2.96 -8.22
C ALA A 52 2.65 2.35 -9.31
N MET A 53 1.38 2.11 -8.98
CA MET A 53 0.39 1.42 -9.80
C MET A 53 -0.87 2.28 -9.95
N ASN A 54 -1.28 2.51 -11.19
CA ASN A 54 -2.63 2.95 -11.53
C ASN A 54 -3.49 1.70 -11.70
N ALA A 55 -4.40 1.45 -10.76
CA ALA A 55 -5.17 0.22 -10.69
C ALA A 55 -6.28 0.27 -11.75
N THR A 56 -6.12 -0.48 -12.84
CA THR A 56 -7.03 -0.43 -14.00
C THR A 56 -6.97 -1.72 -14.81
N ASP A 57 -7.87 -1.91 -15.78
CA ASP A 57 -7.88 -3.10 -16.63
C ASP A 57 -6.68 -3.12 -17.60
N THR A 58 -5.97 -4.25 -17.68
CA THR A 58 -4.82 -4.45 -18.58
C THR A 58 -5.19 -4.81 -20.02
N THR A 59 -6.47 -5.04 -20.32
CA THR A 59 -6.89 -5.58 -21.63
C THR A 59 -7.48 -4.55 -22.59
N SER A 60 -7.68 -3.29 -22.19
CA SER A 60 -8.36 -2.30 -23.01
C SER A 60 -7.39 -1.41 -23.82
N PRO A 61 -7.49 -1.37 -25.17
CA PRO A 61 -6.66 -0.50 -26.01
C PRO A 61 -7.14 0.97 -26.06
N VAL A 62 -8.11 1.38 -25.24
CA VAL A 62 -8.77 2.69 -25.37
C VAL A 62 -8.16 3.75 -24.45
N THR A 63 -7.11 4.42 -24.95
CA THR A 63 -6.73 5.76 -24.46
C THR A 63 -7.89 6.75 -24.64
N PRO A 64 -8.23 7.60 -23.64
CA PRO A 64 -7.42 7.99 -22.48
C PRO A 64 -7.89 7.39 -21.14
N LEU A 65 -8.67 6.30 -21.16
CA LEU A 65 -9.29 5.78 -19.95
C LEU A 65 -8.42 4.65 -19.36
N GLY A 66 -7.77 4.89 -18.21
CA GLY A 66 -7.07 3.84 -17.47
C GLY A 66 -5.72 3.40 -18.05
N GLY A 67 -4.77 4.33 -18.17
CA GLY A 67 -3.40 4.03 -18.60
C GLY A 67 -2.34 4.45 -17.57
N SER A 68 -1.07 4.21 -17.89
CA SER A 68 0.03 4.75 -17.08
C SER A 68 -0.07 6.28 -17.06
N VAL A 69 0.18 6.89 -15.91
CA VAL A 69 0.02 8.34 -15.72
C VAL A 69 1.10 8.88 -14.80
N THR A 70 1.49 10.13 -15.02
CA THR A 70 2.37 10.85 -14.10
C THR A 70 1.55 11.89 -13.33
N VAL A 71 1.49 11.76 -12.01
CA VAL A 71 0.82 12.70 -11.11
C VAL A 71 1.83 13.17 -10.07
N ASN A 72 1.99 14.49 -9.94
CA ASN A 72 2.98 15.14 -9.08
C ASN A 72 4.42 14.62 -9.30
N GLY A 73 4.77 14.29 -10.54
CA GLY A 73 6.08 13.71 -10.89
C GLY A 73 6.25 12.23 -10.52
N VAL A 74 5.25 11.57 -9.93
CA VAL A 74 5.24 10.13 -9.67
C VAL A 74 4.64 9.41 -10.88
N ALA A 75 5.39 8.49 -11.48
CA ALA A 75 4.94 7.68 -12.60
C ALA A 75 4.22 6.42 -12.11
N PHE A 76 2.89 6.39 -12.26
CA PHE A 76 2.04 5.25 -11.98
C PHE A 76 1.97 4.36 -13.22
N GLN A 77 2.42 3.12 -13.10
CA GLN A 77 2.31 2.12 -14.16
C GLN A 77 0.91 1.52 -14.14
N HIS A 78 0.29 1.35 -15.31
CA HIS A 78 -1.01 0.68 -15.37
C HIS A 78 -0.88 -0.80 -15.00
N GLY A 79 -1.85 -1.32 -14.24
CA GLY A 79 -2.01 -2.74 -13.98
C GLY A 79 -3.31 -3.01 -13.24
N GLY A 80 -3.87 -4.20 -13.41
CA GLY A 80 -5.12 -4.62 -12.77
C GLY A 80 -4.91 -5.61 -11.64
N SER A 81 -6.02 -6.13 -11.13
CA SER A 81 -6.02 -7.27 -10.22
C SER A 81 -5.31 -8.46 -10.88
N GLY A 82 -4.40 -9.09 -10.13
CA GLY A 82 -3.55 -10.20 -10.58
C GLY A 82 -2.26 -9.79 -11.29
N ASP A 83 -2.13 -8.53 -11.72
CA ASP A 83 -0.89 -8.05 -12.33
C ASP A 83 0.19 -7.75 -11.29
N VAL A 84 1.44 -8.00 -11.67
CA VAL A 84 2.62 -7.69 -10.86
C VAL A 84 3.31 -6.46 -11.45
N ILE A 85 3.13 -5.32 -10.79
CA ILE A 85 3.81 -4.07 -11.17
C ILE A 85 5.14 -4.01 -10.43
N THR A 86 6.24 -3.93 -11.18
CA THR A 86 7.61 -4.00 -10.64
C THR A 86 8.33 -2.68 -10.87
N GLY A 87 8.85 -2.11 -9.80
CA GLY A 87 9.70 -0.93 -9.80
C GLY A 87 11.11 -1.21 -10.28
N VAL A 88 11.90 -0.14 -10.45
CA VAL A 88 13.30 -0.25 -10.92
C VAL A 88 14.19 -0.99 -9.91
N GLY A 89 13.87 -0.90 -8.62
CA GLY A 89 14.60 -1.58 -7.53
C GLY A 89 14.23 -3.05 -7.34
N GLY A 90 13.22 -3.56 -8.05
CA GLY A 90 12.70 -4.92 -7.91
C GLY A 90 11.57 -5.05 -6.88
N GLU A 91 11.24 -3.99 -6.14
CA GLU A 91 10.00 -3.95 -5.36
C GLU A 91 8.79 -4.04 -6.27
N SER A 92 7.74 -4.74 -5.82
CA SER A 92 6.52 -4.91 -6.60
C SER A 92 5.27 -4.76 -5.77
N ILE A 93 4.18 -4.43 -6.48
CA ILE A 93 2.82 -4.39 -5.96
C ILE A 93 1.99 -5.40 -6.75
N THR A 94 1.15 -6.14 -6.05
CA THR A 94 0.13 -7.02 -6.63
C THR A 94 -1.18 -6.82 -5.87
N LEU A 95 -2.24 -6.51 -6.60
CA LEU A 95 -3.61 -6.47 -6.07
C LEU A 95 -4.20 -7.88 -6.24
N ALA A 96 -4.48 -8.57 -5.14
CA ALA A 96 -4.90 -9.96 -5.17
C ALA A 96 -6.41 -10.09 -5.09
N THR A 97 -6.96 -10.86 -6.05
CA THR A 97 -8.38 -11.11 -6.27
C THR A 97 -9.15 -9.81 -6.57
N GLY A 98 -10.09 -9.83 -7.52
CA GLY A 98 -10.90 -8.65 -7.82
C GLY A 98 -11.25 -8.50 -9.28
N ASP A 99 -12.13 -7.54 -9.54
CA ASP A 99 -12.56 -7.12 -10.86
C ASP A 99 -11.89 -5.78 -11.19
N ASN A 100 -11.60 -5.55 -12.47
CA ASN A 100 -11.08 -4.26 -12.92
C ASN A 100 -12.22 -3.41 -13.47
N ASN A 101 -12.33 -2.16 -13.01
CA ASN A 101 -13.29 -1.19 -13.52
C ASN A 101 -12.65 -0.34 -14.62
N PHE A 102 -13.41 -0.14 -15.70
CA PHE A 102 -13.04 0.74 -16.81
C PHE A 102 -13.81 2.06 -16.76
N GLY A 103 -13.12 3.14 -16.35
CA GLY A 103 -13.54 4.51 -16.63
C GLY A 103 -14.90 4.95 -16.06
N ALA A 104 -15.41 4.25 -15.04
CA ALA A 104 -16.74 4.49 -14.49
C ALA A 104 -16.76 5.37 -13.25
N PHE A 105 -15.61 5.64 -12.63
CA PHE A 105 -15.52 6.54 -11.48
C PHE A 105 -15.37 7.97 -11.97
N ASP A 106 -16.04 8.95 -11.36
CA ASP A 106 -15.75 10.37 -11.66
C ASP A 106 -14.55 10.84 -10.85
N ASP A 107 -13.89 11.94 -11.26
CA ASP A 107 -12.74 12.53 -10.57
C ASP A 107 -13.15 13.57 -9.51
N GLY A 108 -14.40 13.59 -9.10
CA GLY A 108 -14.88 14.50 -8.07
C GLY A 108 -14.73 15.98 -8.47
N GLU A 109 -14.32 16.83 -7.52
CA GLU A 109 -14.19 18.28 -7.72
C GLU A 109 -12.96 18.67 -8.56
N PHE A 110 -12.13 17.70 -8.98
CA PHE A 110 -10.92 17.96 -9.76
C PHE A 110 -11.18 18.49 -11.18
N SER A 111 -12.45 18.51 -11.62
CA SER A 111 -12.92 19.24 -12.81
C SER A 111 -12.16 18.89 -14.09
N GLY A 112 -11.71 17.64 -14.25
CA GLY A 112 -11.09 17.14 -15.47
C GLY A 112 -9.59 17.45 -15.65
N ASP A 113 -8.83 17.65 -14.56
CA ASP A 113 -7.35 17.60 -14.65
C ASP A 113 -6.96 16.23 -15.23
N GLY A 114 -6.37 16.22 -16.43
CA GLY A 114 -6.21 14.99 -17.20
C GLY A 114 -5.40 13.90 -16.49
N ALA A 115 -4.42 14.27 -15.66
CA ALA A 115 -3.59 13.32 -14.95
C ALA A 115 -4.30 12.78 -13.70
N ILE A 116 -4.91 13.65 -12.90
CA ILE A 116 -5.73 13.25 -11.75
C ILE A 116 -6.90 12.39 -12.21
N PHE A 117 -7.59 12.82 -13.26
CA PHE A 117 -8.66 12.07 -13.91
C PHE A 117 -8.20 10.69 -14.33
N THR A 118 -7.03 10.55 -14.96
CA THR A 118 -6.53 9.23 -15.38
C THR A 118 -6.22 8.32 -14.18
N LEU A 119 -5.76 8.87 -13.05
CA LEU A 119 -5.47 8.10 -11.83
C LEU A 119 -6.76 7.69 -11.08
N LEU A 120 -7.79 8.54 -11.06
CA LEU A 120 -8.98 8.34 -10.22
C LEU A 120 -10.17 7.70 -10.95
N ARG A 121 -10.23 7.80 -12.28
CA ARG A 121 -11.40 7.37 -13.07
C ARG A 121 -11.55 5.84 -13.18
N SER A 122 -10.49 5.10 -12.90
CA SER A 122 -10.46 3.63 -12.90
C SER A 122 -9.99 3.10 -11.56
N GLY A 123 -10.15 1.80 -11.35
CA GLY A 123 -9.78 1.14 -10.11
C GLY A 123 -10.00 -0.36 -10.21
N SER A 124 -9.31 -1.11 -9.36
CA SER A 124 -9.65 -2.50 -9.09
C SER A 124 -10.59 -2.53 -7.89
N PHE A 125 -11.67 -3.31 -7.99
CA PHE A 125 -12.70 -3.44 -6.95
C PHE A 125 -12.93 -4.91 -6.62
N ARG A 126 -13.62 -5.20 -5.51
CA ARG A 126 -13.71 -6.56 -4.94
C ARG A 126 -12.34 -7.13 -4.57
N LEU A 127 -11.45 -6.25 -4.12
CA LEU A 127 -10.11 -6.63 -3.69
C LEU A 127 -10.15 -7.42 -2.38
N GLU A 128 -9.30 -8.43 -2.25
CA GLU A 128 -9.11 -9.13 -0.98
C GLU A 128 -7.86 -8.64 -0.24
N SER A 129 -6.77 -8.39 -0.97
CA SER A 129 -5.52 -7.96 -0.37
C SER A 129 -4.60 -7.26 -1.36
N VAL A 130 -3.59 -6.61 -0.82
CA VAL A 130 -2.43 -6.10 -1.55
C VAL A 130 -1.19 -6.81 -1.04
N THR A 131 -0.37 -7.32 -1.96
CA THR A 131 0.94 -7.89 -1.64
C THR A 131 2.03 -6.97 -2.18
N LEU A 132 2.95 -6.62 -1.28
CA LEU A 132 4.21 -5.94 -1.55
C LEU A 132 5.32 -6.99 -1.50
N ALA A 133 6.18 -7.03 -2.51
CA ALA A 133 7.32 -7.95 -2.56
C ALA A 133 8.61 -7.25 -2.96
N GLY A 134 9.74 -7.94 -2.82
CA GLY A 134 11.07 -7.37 -3.07
C GLY A 134 11.56 -6.44 -1.96
N LEU A 135 10.96 -6.51 -0.77
CA LEU A 135 11.28 -5.63 0.34
C LEU A 135 12.64 -5.96 0.96
N THR A 136 13.37 -4.93 1.38
CA THR A 136 14.62 -5.10 2.13
C THR A 136 14.34 -5.02 3.63
N SER A 137 14.60 -6.11 4.36
CA SER A 137 14.39 -6.12 5.81
C SER A 137 15.23 -5.03 6.51
N GLY A 138 14.60 -4.34 7.46
CA GLY A 138 15.14 -3.18 8.17
C GLY A 138 14.79 -1.84 7.52
N TYR A 139 14.40 -1.79 6.24
CA TYR A 139 14.03 -0.52 5.60
C TYR A 139 12.64 -0.07 6.04
N THR A 140 12.46 1.23 6.18
CA THR A 140 11.14 1.84 6.40
C THR A 140 10.49 2.12 5.06
N TYR A 141 9.31 1.56 4.88
CA TYR A 141 8.48 1.76 3.70
C TYR A 141 7.24 2.59 4.06
N GLN A 142 6.78 3.37 3.09
CA GLN A 142 5.52 4.09 3.12
C GLN A 142 4.64 3.64 1.96
N ILE A 143 3.38 3.35 2.27
CA ILE A 143 2.33 3.01 1.32
C ILE A 143 1.42 4.24 1.23
N GLN A 144 1.04 4.66 0.02
CA GLN A 144 -0.08 5.58 -0.15
C GLN A 144 -1.10 4.90 -1.06
N VAL A 145 -2.34 4.80 -0.57
CA VAL A 145 -3.48 4.25 -1.30
C VAL A 145 -4.42 5.39 -1.66
N PHE A 146 -4.94 5.38 -2.89
CA PHE A 146 -5.95 6.32 -3.37
C PHE A 146 -7.27 5.58 -3.58
N THR A 147 -8.34 6.04 -2.95
CA THR A 147 -9.68 5.45 -3.01
C THR A 147 -10.67 6.52 -3.47
N ASN A 148 -11.31 6.31 -4.61
CA ASN A 148 -12.23 7.29 -5.19
C ASN A 148 -13.33 6.61 -6.01
N ASP A 149 -14.57 6.92 -5.66
CA ASP A 149 -15.76 6.59 -6.41
C ASP A 149 -16.71 7.79 -6.37
N ALA A 150 -16.38 8.83 -7.13
CA ALA A 150 -17.15 10.07 -7.15
C ALA A 150 -18.45 10.00 -7.98
N ARG A 151 -18.95 8.79 -8.29
CA ARG A 151 -20.24 8.62 -8.99
C ARG A 151 -21.38 9.20 -8.16
N GLY A 152 -22.38 9.78 -8.83
CA GLY A 152 -23.50 10.49 -8.17
C GLY A 152 -24.44 9.65 -7.29
N ASN A 153 -24.22 8.35 -7.11
CA ASN A 153 -24.96 7.51 -6.16
C ASN A 153 -24.08 7.03 -4.98
N ARG A 154 -22.93 7.67 -4.77
CA ARG A 154 -21.97 7.39 -3.71
C ARG A 154 -21.94 8.54 -2.70
N HIS A 155 -21.54 8.20 -1.48
CA HIS A 155 -21.52 9.07 -0.31
C HIS A 155 -20.58 8.48 0.76
N GLU A 156 -20.44 9.16 1.90
CA GLU A 156 -19.49 8.87 2.99
C GLU A 156 -19.59 7.48 3.66
N PHE A 157 -20.60 6.66 3.32
CA PHE A 157 -20.68 5.27 3.80
C PHE A 157 -19.99 4.27 2.88
N PHE A 158 -19.60 4.70 1.68
CA PHE A 158 -18.75 3.91 0.80
C PHE A 158 -17.30 4.07 1.26
N GLN A 159 -16.81 3.06 1.97
CA GLN A 159 -15.50 3.11 2.62
C GLN A 159 -14.69 1.86 2.30
N VAL A 160 -13.37 2.04 2.30
CA VAL A 160 -12.37 0.98 2.19
C VAL A 160 -11.68 0.82 3.54
N GLY A 161 -11.64 -0.41 4.04
CA GLY A 161 -10.92 -0.80 5.24
C GLY A 161 -9.62 -1.51 4.88
N LEU A 162 -8.54 -1.21 5.59
CA LEU A 162 -7.21 -1.77 5.41
C LEU A 162 -6.72 -2.39 6.71
N THR A 163 -6.23 -3.64 6.68
CA THR A 163 -5.61 -4.25 7.87
C THR A 163 -4.17 -3.78 8.05
N ASP A 164 -3.60 -4.04 9.22
CA ASP A 164 -2.20 -3.73 9.53
C ASP A 164 -1.20 -4.73 8.94
N GLY A 165 -1.68 -5.75 8.22
CA GLY A 165 -0.88 -6.78 7.59
C GLY A 165 -0.31 -7.86 8.52
N THR A 166 -0.64 -7.83 9.82
CA THR A 166 -0.37 -8.95 10.74
C THR A 166 -1.41 -10.06 10.60
N SER A 167 -2.60 -9.72 10.11
CA SER A 167 -3.67 -10.61 9.70
C SER A 167 -4.39 -10.06 8.46
N LEU A 168 -5.20 -10.91 7.82
CA LEU A 168 -6.12 -10.55 6.74
C LEU A 168 -7.58 -10.71 7.18
N ASP A 169 -7.88 -10.49 8.46
CA ASP A 169 -9.24 -10.55 9.00
C ASP A 169 -9.85 -9.15 9.06
N VAL A 170 -11.14 -9.03 8.71
CA VAL A 170 -11.93 -7.80 8.82
C VAL A 170 -11.92 -7.20 10.24
N ALA A 171 -11.73 -8.02 11.28
CA ALA A 171 -11.64 -7.57 12.66
C ALA A 171 -10.38 -6.72 12.93
N ASP A 172 -9.36 -6.84 12.09
CA ASP A 172 -8.05 -6.20 12.25
C ASP A 172 -7.86 -5.00 11.30
N ILE A 173 -8.97 -4.43 10.81
CA ILE A 173 -8.97 -3.16 10.07
C ILE A 173 -8.50 -2.04 11.01
N THR A 174 -7.45 -1.34 10.59
CA THR A 174 -6.85 -0.23 11.33
C THR A 174 -6.73 1.05 10.48
N GLY A 175 -6.80 0.93 9.15
CA GLY A 175 -6.94 2.06 8.23
C GLY A 175 -8.33 2.10 7.61
N ILE A 176 -8.92 3.29 7.51
CA ILE A 176 -10.21 3.51 6.83
C ILE A 176 -10.03 4.70 5.89
N SER A 177 -10.56 4.58 4.68
CA SER A 177 -10.47 5.58 3.62
C SER A 177 -11.82 5.70 2.91
N ASP A 178 -12.30 6.91 2.71
CA ASP A 178 -13.59 7.12 2.05
C ASP A 178 -13.43 7.05 0.53
N LEU A 179 -14.40 6.43 -0.14
CA LEU A 179 -14.48 6.46 -1.60
C LEU A 179 -15.13 7.75 -2.09
N ASN A 180 -15.95 8.38 -1.27
CA ASN A 180 -16.68 9.58 -1.63
C ASN A 180 -17.01 10.37 -0.37
N ASN A 181 -16.62 11.64 -0.34
CA ASN A 181 -16.81 12.50 0.82
C ASN A 181 -18.19 13.23 0.83
N SER A 182 -19.18 12.78 0.06
CA SER A 182 -20.51 13.40 0.00
C SER A 182 -21.39 12.95 1.18
N PRO A 183 -22.11 13.86 1.86
CA PRO A 183 -22.92 13.52 3.03
C PRO A 183 -24.19 12.72 2.69
N VAL A 184 -24.66 11.89 3.64
CA VAL A 184 -25.80 10.95 3.45
C VAL A 184 -27.20 11.61 3.36
N ASN A 185 -27.36 12.89 3.66
CA ASN A 185 -28.70 13.49 3.83
C ASN A 185 -29.28 14.16 2.56
N GLY A 186 -29.96 13.35 1.73
CA GLY A 186 -31.29 13.68 1.19
C GLY A 186 -31.49 14.97 0.36
N ASP A 187 -30.60 15.26 -0.58
CA ASP A 187 -30.89 16.03 -1.81
C ASP A 187 -30.14 15.24 -2.90
N PRO A 188 -30.61 15.11 -4.17
CA PRO A 188 -29.72 14.55 -5.20
C PRO A 188 -28.42 15.35 -5.11
N PRO A 189 -27.23 14.71 -5.15
CA PRO A 189 -25.97 15.45 -5.08
C PRO A 189 -26.09 16.60 -6.06
N VAL A 190 -26.18 17.82 -5.52
CA VAL A 190 -26.44 18.98 -6.34
C VAL A 190 -25.15 19.15 -7.10
N PHE A 191 -25.14 18.73 -8.36
CA PHE A 191 -24.06 19.03 -9.29
C PHE A 191 -23.73 20.52 -9.10
N PRO A 192 -22.52 20.85 -8.62
CA PRO A 192 -21.29 20.10 -8.85
C PRO A 192 -20.68 19.30 -7.66
N GLN A 193 -21.43 18.87 -6.64
CA GLN A 193 -20.83 18.11 -5.52
C GLN A 193 -20.69 16.62 -5.82
N THR A 194 -19.72 16.28 -6.67
CA THR A 194 -19.09 14.96 -6.64
C THR A 194 -17.86 15.11 -5.75
N ASN A 195 -17.97 14.73 -4.48
CA ASN A 195 -16.82 14.84 -3.60
C ASN A 195 -15.87 13.70 -3.90
N ALA A 196 -14.62 14.03 -4.24
CA ALA A 196 -13.55 13.07 -4.40
C ALA A 196 -13.43 12.23 -3.12
N GLY A 197 -12.94 11.00 -3.27
CA GLY A 197 -12.61 10.18 -2.12
C GLY A 197 -11.31 10.63 -1.45
N ASP A 198 -10.66 9.68 -0.80
CA ASP A 198 -9.51 9.91 0.05
C ASP A 198 -8.21 9.32 -0.48
N SER A 199 -7.11 9.79 0.09
CA SER A 199 -5.88 9.02 0.18
C SER A 199 -5.55 8.66 1.62
N ILE A 200 -4.89 7.53 1.84
CA ILE A 200 -4.45 7.08 3.15
C ILE A 200 -3.00 6.62 3.08
N ILE A 201 -2.21 6.98 4.10
CA ILE A 201 -0.79 6.65 4.20
C ILE A 201 -0.55 5.62 5.29
N GLY A 202 0.16 4.54 4.96
CA GLY A 202 0.62 3.52 5.89
C GLY A 202 2.14 3.50 5.96
N SER A 203 2.71 3.18 7.12
CA SER A 203 4.16 3.03 7.28
C SER A 203 4.53 1.76 8.05
N PHE A 204 5.63 1.13 7.67
CA PHE A 204 6.14 -0.06 8.36
C PHE A 204 7.64 -0.22 8.16
N VAL A 205 8.29 -0.95 9.09
CA VAL A 205 9.67 -1.41 8.92
C VAL A 205 9.61 -2.85 8.43
N ALA A 206 10.11 -3.11 7.22
CA ALA A 206 10.08 -4.47 6.66
C ALA A 206 10.89 -5.43 7.55
N ASN A 207 10.35 -6.61 7.83
CA ASN A 207 11.03 -7.67 8.57
C ASN A 207 11.16 -8.98 7.75
N GLY A 208 10.77 -8.91 6.48
CA GLY A 208 10.92 -9.95 5.47
C GLY A 208 10.96 -9.32 4.08
N SER A 209 10.91 -10.15 3.04
CA SER A 209 10.88 -9.70 1.64
C SER A 209 9.47 -9.45 1.10
N THR A 210 8.45 -9.76 1.89
CA THR A 210 7.05 -9.65 1.53
C THR A 210 6.24 -9.03 2.65
N GLN A 211 5.26 -8.19 2.31
CA GLN A 211 4.25 -7.67 3.21
C GLN A 211 2.90 -7.74 2.52
N THR A 212 1.89 -8.28 3.17
CA THR A 212 0.51 -8.33 2.64
C THR A 212 -0.42 -7.66 3.63
N PHE A 213 -1.41 -6.92 3.15
CA PHE A 213 -2.50 -6.37 3.95
C PHE A 213 -3.84 -6.59 3.28
N GLY A 214 -4.90 -6.75 4.07
CA GLY A 214 -6.25 -7.01 3.58
C GLY A 214 -6.96 -5.73 3.17
N VAL A 215 -7.86 -5.85 2.19
CA VAL A 215 -8.71 -4.76 1.69
C VAL A 215 -10.16 -5.18 1.86
N PHE A 216 -10.99 -4.29 2.43
CA PHE A 216 -12.37 -4.58 2.79
C PHE A 216 -13.30 -3.46 2.36
N GLY A 217 -14.52 -3.80 2.01
CA GLY A 217 -15.53 -2.85 1.53
C GLY A 217 -16.67 -2.67 2.52
N ARG A 218 -17.14 -1.43 2.62
CA ARG A 218 -18.42 -1.03 3.24
C ARG A 218 -19.24 -0.26 2.20
N ASP A 219 -20.54 -0.57 2.12
CA ASP A 219 -21.47 0.01 1.14
C ASP A 219 -22.46 1.01 1.78
N ALA A 220 -23.38 1.51 0.93
CA ALA A 220 -24.38 2.57 1.17
C ALA A 220 -25.15 2.51 2.50
N ASP A 221 -25.30 1.37 3.14
CA ASP A 221 -26.12 1.24 4.35
C ASP A 221 -25.34 1.64 5.62
N GLY A 222 -24.04 1.97 5.51
CA GLY A 222 -23.21 2.18 6.69
C GLY A 222 -23.17 0.93 7.58
N GLY A 223 -23.15 -0.25 6.96
CA GLY A 223 -23.11 -1.55 7.65
C GLY A 223 -21.74 -1.85 8.29
N THR A 224 -21.44 -3.10 8.63
CA THR A 224 -20.07 -3.49 8.98
C THR A 224 -19.23 -3.72 7.72
N PHE A 225 -17.90 -3.63 7.82
CA PHE A 225 -17.04 -4.16 6.76
C PHE A 225 -17.32 -5.64 6.52
N THR A 226 -17.18 -6.08 5.27
CA THR A 226 -17.48 -7.45 4.85
C THR A 226 -16.22 -8.15 4.35
N ASN A 227 -16.04 -9.42 4.73
CA ASN A 227 -14.91 -10.25 4.32
C ASN A 227 -14.98 -10.61 2.82
N GLY A 228 -13.81 -10.70 2.18
CA GLY A 228 -13.62 -11.47 0.94
C GLY A 228 -14.11 -10.80 -0.35
N GLY A 229 -13.53 -9.66 -0.73
CA GLY A 229 -13.80 -9.04 -2.02
C GLY A 229 -15.26 -8.65 -2.24
N THR A 230 -16.02 -8.46 -1.17
CA THR A 230 -17.39 -7.96 -1.22
C THR A 230 -17.45 -6.47 -0.89
N GLY A 231 -18.61 -5.88 -1.16
CA GLY A 231 -18.84 -4.43 -1.03
C GLY A 231 -17.91 -3.59 -1.89
N ALA A 232 -17.66 -2.36 -1.45
CA ALA A 232 -16.83 -1.37 -2.14
C ALA A 232 -15.33 -1.49 -1.83
N SER A 233 -14.79 -2.70 -1.69
CA SER A 233 -13.33 -2.93 -1.53
C SER A 233 -12.59 -2.53 -2.80
N GLN A 234 -12.07 -1.30 -2.86
CA GLN A 234 -11.59 -0.68 -4.08
C GLN A 234 -10.28 0.08 -3.87
N ILE A 235 -9.41 0.06 -4.88
CA ILE A 235 -8.23 0.92 -4.97
C ILE A 235 -8.15 1.48 -6.39
N ASN A 236 -7.95 2.80 -6.51
CA ASN A 236 -7.77 3.50 -7.79
C ASN A 236 -6.29 3.60 -8.15
N GLY A 237 -5.45 3.81 -7.15
CA GLY A 237 -4.01 3.76 -7.31
C GLY A 237 -3.32 3.47 -5.99
N ILE A 238 -2.05 3.08 -6.09
CA ILE A 238 -1.22 2.80 -4.92
C ILE A 238 0.25 3.08 -5.25
N GLN A 239 1.00 3.64 -4.31
CA GLN A 239 2.45 3.73 -4.40
C GLN A 239 3.14 3.20 -3.15
N LEU A 240 4.35 2.70 -3.35
CA LEU A 240 5.29 2.26 -2.32
C LEU A 240 6.56 3.12 -2.42
N ARG A 241 7.00 3.66 -1.28
CA ARG A 241 8.20 4.49 -1.17
C ARG A 241 9.10 4.01 -0.05
N ILE A 242 10.40 4.18 -0.22
CA ILE A 242 11.41 3.96 0.81
C ILE A 242 11.68 5.29 1.49
N THR A 243 11.41 5.39 2.79
CA THR A 243 11.52 6.66 3.54
C THR A 243 12.69 6.68 4.51
N ALA A 244 13.18 5.52 4.96
CA ALA A 244 14.41 5.41 5.72
C ALA A 244 15.18 4.13 5.38
N ILE A 245 16.49 4.26 5.30
CA ILE A 245 17.44 3.16 5.12
C ILE A 245 18.26 3.09 6.41
N PRO A 246 18.33 1.94 7.11
CA PRO A 246 19.21 1.77 8.26
C PRO A 246 20.62 2.20 7.89
N GLU A 247 21.22 3.08 8.68
CA GLU A 247 22.57 3.56 8.41
C GLU A 247 23.55 2.38 8.31
N PRO A 248 24.24 2.17 7.18
CA PRO A 248 25.04 0.96 6.96
C PRO A 248 26.35 0.87 7.78
N SER A 249 26.59 1.75 8.76
CA SER A 249 27.95 1.95 9.25
C SER A 249 28.12 2.30 10.73
N SER A 250 27.08 2.67 11.47
CA SER A 250 27.27 3.12 12.86
C SER A 250 27.66 1.96 13.80
N ALA A 251 27.11 0.75 13.59
CA ALA A 251 27.50 -0.45 14.34
C ALA A 251 28.86 -1.03 13.91
N ALA A 252 29.16 -1.00 12.60
CA ALA A 252 30.43 -1.50 12.07
C ALA A 252 31.60 -0.58 12.44
N LEU A 253 31.40 0.74 12.45
CA LEU A 253 32.40 1.73 12.83
C LEU A 253 32.62 1.79 14.34
N LEU A 254 31.57 1.59 15.17
CA LEU A 254 31.74 1.37 16.62
C LEU A 254 32.45 0.04 16.91
N GLY A 255 32.13 -1.02 16.16
CA GLY A 255 32.82 -2.31 16.26
C GLY A 255 34.30 -2.21 15.90
N LEU A 256 34.63 -1.58 14.77
CA LEU A 256 36.01 -1.35 14.32
C LEU A 256 36.75 -0.33 15.18
N GLY A 257 36.09 0.75 15.60
CA GLY A 257 36.62 1.75 16.51
C GLY A 257 36.94 1.16 17.89
N GLY A 258 36.05 0.31 18.41
CA GLY A 258 36.27 -0.47 19.63
C GLY A 258 37.41 -1.47 19.49
N LEU A 259 37.48 -2.20 18.37
CA LEU A 259 38.57 -3.13 18.08
C LEU A 259 39.92 -2.42 17.98
N ALA A 260 39.97 -1.26 17.29
CA ALA A 260 41.16 -0.44 17.17
C ALA A 260 41.62 0.11 18.53
N LEU A 261 40.69 0.48 19.42
CA LEU A 261 41.01 0.92 20.78
C LEU A 261 41.57 -0.22 21.65
N ILE A 262 41.00 -1.42 21.53
CA ILE A 262 41.47 -2.63 22.23
C ILE A 262 42.86 -3.03 21.73
N LEU A 263 43.10 -2.98 20.42
CA LEU A 263 44.41 -3.27 19.82
C LEU A 263 45.48 -2.23 20.19
N ARG A 264 45.08 -0.96 20.42
CA ARG A 264 46.00 0.11 20.88
C ARG A 264 46.43 -0.05 22.34
N ARG A 265 45.61 -0.67 23.20
CA ARG A 265 45.90 -0.87 24.63
C ARG A 265 46.91 -2.00 24.92
N ARG A 266 47.30 -2.78 23.91
CA ARG A 266 48.23 -3.92 24.04
C ARG A 266 49.69 -3.61 23.69
N LYS A 267 50.08 -2.33 23.66
CA LYS A 267 51.48 -1.91 23.56
C LYS A 267 51.96 -1.34 24.89
#